data_AF-A0A8J7R4I6-F1
#
_entry.id   AF-A0A8J7R4I6-F1
#
_cell.length_a   1.000
_cell.length_b   1.000
_cell.length_c   1.000
_cell.angle_alpha   90.00
_cell.angle_beta   90.00
_cell.angle_gamma   90.00
#
_symmetry.space_group_name_H-M   'P 1'
#
loop_
_entity.id
_entity.type
_entity.pdbx_description
1 polymer ?
#
loop_
_entity_poly.entity_id
_entity_poly.type
_entity_poly.pdbx_seq_one_letter_code
_entity_poly.pdbx_strand_id
1 'polypeptide(L)'
;MREPFDPGFDFDRGTVAAVTATTVLLCATVLFVLDRPAWMLPVAIAVGGFATALGGFYDASANNALLGVALGTLPLYMLVFVYRIGGVPTPGTDPDLLFATAVYSMADMIGYIPMMAVFAYLGATAADRARRRFEPPVGYRDREETRRITGLDDETR
;
A
#
# COMPACT_ATOMS: atom_id res chain seq x y z
N MET A 1 -18.27 28.97 -12.53
CA MET A 1 -18.64 27.54 -12.60
C MET A 1 -18.19 26.91 -11.29
N ARG A 2 -19.10 26.29 -10.51
CA ARG A 2 -18.75 25.51 -9.32
C ARG A 2 -18.55 24.07 -9.80
N GLU A 3 -17.31 23.59 -9.79
CA GLU A 3 -17.08 22.15 -9.95
C GLU A 3 -17.80 21.41 -8.82
N PRO A 4 -18.57 20.34 -9.11
CA PRO A 4 -19.08 19.48 -8.06
C PRO A 4 -17.86 18.89 -7.35
N PHE A 5 -17.78 19.05 -6.03
CA PHE A 5 -16.85 18.28 -5.22
C PHE A 5 -17.23 16.82 -5.41
N ASP A 6 -16.47 16.09 -6.22
CA ASP A 6 -16.59 14.64 -6.38
C ASP A 6 -15.65 14.00 -5.35
N PRO A 7 -16.15 13.51 -4.20
CA PRO A 7 -15.33 12.87 -3.16
C PRO A 7 -14.94 11.44 -3.57
N GLY A 8 -14.71 11.20 -4.86
CA GLY A 8 -14.22 9.93 -5.38
C GLY A 8 -12.89 9.60 -4.71
N PHE A 9 -12.84 8.47 -4.01
CA PHE A 9 -11.57 7.89 -3.59
C PHE A 9 -10.91 7.31 -4.85
N ASP A 10 -10.04 8.08 -5.49
CA ASP A 10 -9.34 7.60 -6.69
C ASP A 10 -8.39 6.45 -6.33
N PHE A 11 -8.48 5.36 -7.08
CA PHE A 11 -7.58 4.21 -7.00
C PHE A 11 -7.49 3.45 -8.32
N ASP A 12 -6.31 2.88 -8.60
CA ASP A 12 -6.07 2.00 -9.74
C ASP A 12 -6.13 0.53 -9.32
N ARG A 13 -7.05 -0.24 -9.93
CA ARG A 13 -7.27 -1.66 -9.59
C ARG A 13 -6.05 -2.52 -9.87
N GLY A 14 -5.29 -2.23 -10.93
CA GLY A 14 -4.09 -2.99 -11.28
C GLY A 14 -3.00 -2.84 -10.23
N THR A 15 -2.73 -1.60 -9.84
CA THR A 15 -1.78 -1.25 -8.79
C THR A 15 -2.21 -1.82 -7.44
N VAL A 16 -3.50 -1.71 -7.07
CA VAL A 16 -4.03 -2.29 -5.83
C VAL A 16 -3.84 -3.81 -5.79
N ALA A 17 -4.10 -4.52 -6.89
CA ALA A 17 -3.88 -5.97 -6.97
C ALA A 17 -2.39 -6.34 -6.83
N ALA A 18 -1.50 -5.60 -7.50
CA ALA A 18 -0.05 -5.80 -7.40
C ALA A 18 0.48 -5.55 -5.99
N VAL A 19 0.03 -4.47 -5.35
CA VAL A 19 0.33 -4.12 -3.94
C VAL A 19 -0.17 -5.23 -3.01
N THR A 20 -1.40 -5.71 -3.21
CA THR A 20 -1.97 -6.81 -2.40
C THR A 20 -1.11 -8.06 -2.49
N ALA A 21 -0.80 -8.51 -3.71
CA ALA A 21 0.01 -9.70 -3.93
C ALA A 21 1.41 -9.57 -3.32
N THR A 22 2.05 -8.41 -3.53
CA THR A 22 3.41 -8.14 -3.00
C THR A 22 3.41 -8.10 -1.48
N THR A 23 2.37 -7.51 -0.86
CA THR A 23 2.21 -7.50 0.61
C THR A 23 2.15 -8.91 1.16
N VAL A 24 1.30 -9.77 0.58
CA VAL A 24 1.13 -11.16 1.03
C VAL A 24 2.42 -11.95 0.88
N LEU A 25 3.09 -11.84 -0.27
CA LEU A 25 4.34 -12.55 -0.55
C LEU A 25 5.48 -12.13 0.39
N LEU A 26 5.68 -10.83 0.58
CA LEU A 26 6.73 -10.34 1.48
C LEU A 26 6.42 -10.69 2.93
N CYS A 27 5.17 -10.59 3.37
CA CYS A 27 4.77 -10.98 4.72
C CYS A 27 4.95 -12.48 4.96
N ALA A 28 4.58 -13.32 4.00
CA ALA A 28 4.84 -14.76 4.08
C ALA A 28 6.35 -15.04 4.20
N THR A 29 7.18 -14.30 3.45
CA THR A 29 8.64 -14.45 3.51
C THR A 29 9.19 -14.07 4.88
N VAL A 30 8.81 -12.91 5.44
CA VAL A 30 9.32 -12.49 6.75
C VAL A 30 8.84 -13.40 7.88
N LEU A 31 7.64 -13.99 7.76
CA LEU A 31 7.10 -14.93 8.75
C LEU A 31 7.81 -16.28 8.68
N PHE A 32 7.83 -16.92 7.51
CA PHE A 32 8.22 -18.33 7.39
C PHE A 32 9.68 -18.56 6.99
N VAL A 33 10.33 -17.59 6.34
CA VAL A 33 11.73 -17.72 5.90
C VAL A 33 12.67 -17.03 6.88
N LEU A 34 12.30 -15.82 7.33
CA LEU A 34 13.16 -15.02 8.21
C LEU A 34 12.85 -15.19 9.70
N ASP A 35 11.68 -15.74 10.06
CA ASP A 35 11.20 -15.87 11.44
C ASP A 35 11.18 -14.51 12.18
N ARG A 36 10.73 -13.45 11.48
CA ARG A 36 10.68 -12.06 11.98
C ARG A 36 9.28 -11.47 11.79
N PRO A 37 8.28 -11.81 12.63
CA PRO A 37 6.92 -11.27 12.50
C PRO A 37 6.85 -9.75 12.61
N ALA A 38 7.72 -9.14 13.42
CA ALA A 38 7.81 -7.68 13.55
C ALA A 38 8.19 -6.96 12.23
N TRP A 39 8.81 -7.66 11.27
CA TRP A 39 9.23 -7.07 9.99
C TRP A 39 8.08 -6.85 9.00
N MET A 40 6.88 -7.34 9.31
CA MET A 40 5.69 -7.04 8.53
C MET A 40 5.40 -5.52 8.45
N LEU A 41 5.77 -4.72 9.47
CA LEU A 41 5.58 -3.26 9.43
C LEU A 41 6.54 -2.56 8.45
N PRO A 42 7.87 -2.81 8.48
CA PRO A 42 8.78 -2.40 7.42
C PRO A 42 8.33 -2.84 6.01
N VAL A 43 7.80 -4.05 5.88
CA VAL A 43 7.23 -4.54 4.60
C VAL A 43 6.11 -3.62 4.12
N ALA A 44 5.20 -3.20 5.00
CA ALA A 44 4.14 -2.28 4.62
C ALA A 44 4.68 -0.96 4.06
N ILE A 45 5.73 -0.40 4.66
CA ILE A 45 6.42 0.81 4.16
C ILE A 45 7.01 0.55 2.77
N ALA A 46 7.72 -0.57 2.60
CA ALA A 46 8.37 -0.94 1.34
C ALA A 46 7.36 -1.13 0.20
N VAL A 47 6.23 -1.80 0.49
CA VAL A 47 5.16 -1.97 -0.49
C VAL A 47 4.47 -0.64 -0.81
N GLY A 48 4.36 0.26 0.17
CA GLY A 48 3.94 1.65 -0.09
C GLY A 48 4.82 2.33 -1.14
N GLY A 49 6.15 2.23 -1.00
CA GLY A 49 7.09 2.73 -2.02
C GLY A 49 6.95 2.03 -3.38
N PHE A 50 6.68 0.73 -3.39
CA PHE A 50 6.39 -0.03 -4.62
C PHE A 50 5.12 0.47 -5.34
N ALA A 51 4.08 0.84 -4.59
CA ALA A 51 2.87 1.45 -5.15
C ALA A 51 3.18 2.77 -5.89
N THR A 52 4.09 3.58 -5.35
CA THR A 52 4.56 4.83 -5.99
C THR A 52 5.35 4.57 -7.28
N ALA A 53 6.08 3.46 -7.36
CA ALA A 53 6.83 3.09 -8.56
C ALA A 53 5.90 2.61 -9.69
N LEU A 54 4.78 1.98 -9.34
CA LEU A 54 3.76 1.52 -10.30
C LEU A 54 2.78 2.62 -10.73
N GLY A 55 2.46 3.56 -9.84
CA GLY A 55 1.54 4.67 -10.11
C GLY A 55 2.14 5.78 -10.97
N GLY A 56 1.29 6.44 -11.75
CA GLY A 56 1.62 7.68 -12.46
C GLY A 56 1.82 8.87 -11.51
N PHE A 57 2.41 9.97 -12.01
CA PHE A 57 2.68 11.18 -11.23
C PHE A 57 1.42 11.88 -10.67
N TYR A 58 0.24 11.56 -11.22
CA TYR A 58 -1.05 12.07 -10.78
C TYR A 58 -1.90 11.01 -10.05
N ASP A 59 -1.42 9.77 -9.92
CA ASP A 59 -2.19 8.70 -9.29
C ASP A 59 -2.14 8.79 -7.77
N ALA A 60 -3.24 8.38 -7.15
CA ALA A 60 -3.40 8.26 -5.71
C ALA A 60 -2.60 7.05 -5.16
N SER A 61 -1.28 7.04 -5.36
CA SER A 61 -0.37 5.96 -4.93
C SER A 61 -0.50 5.61 -3.44
N ALA A 62 -0.76 6.60 -2.60
CA ALA A 62 -1.03 6.41 -1.18
C ALA A 62 -2.36 5.67 -0.91
N ASN A 63 -3.40 5.98 -1.68
CA ASN A 63 -4.69 5.28 -1.62
C ASN A 63 -4.57 3.84 -2.12
N ASN A 64 -3.83 3.63 -3.22
CA ASN A 64 -3.54 2.30 -3.77
C ASN A 64 -2.77 1.43 -2.76
N ALA A 65 -1.76 2.00 -2.10
CA ALA A 65 -1.01 1.33 -1.06
C ALA A 65 -1.89 0.94 0.13
N LEU A 66 -2.70 1.88 0.62
CA LEU A 66 -3.65 1.65 1.71
C LEU A 66 -4.64 0.54 1.37
N LEU A 67 -5.31 0.63 0.22
CA LEU A 67 -6.29 -0.37 -0.21
C LEU A 67 -5.65 -1.73 -0.46
N GLY A 68 -4.50 -1.78 -1.11
CA GLY A 68 -3.84 -3.06 -1.40
C GLY A 68 -3.39 -3.79 -0.13
N VAL A 69 -2.85 -3.06 0.85
CA VAL A 69 -2.54 -3.65 2.17
C VAL A 69 -3.81 -4.05 2.92
N ALA A 70 -4.86 -3.23 2.89
CA ALA A 70 -6.14 -3.54 3.52
C ALA A 70 -6.83 -4.76 2.90
N LEU A 71 -6.70 -5.00 1.59
CA LEU A 71 -7.23 -6.21 0.94
C LEU A 71 -6.38 -7.45 1.25
N GLY A 72 -5.07 -7.28 1.46
CA GLY A 72 -4.16 -8.35 1.87
C GLY A 72 -4.43 -8.90 3.28
N THR A 73 -5.30 -8.26 4.06
CA THR A 73 -5.57 -8.61 5.46
C THR A 73 -6.09 -10.02 5.66
N LEU A 74 -7.02 -10.46 4.81
CA LEU A 74 -7.61 -11.80 4.88
C LEU A 74 -6.54 -12.91 4.79
N PRO A 75 -5.69 -12.96 3.75
CA PRO A 75 -4.62 -13.96 3.69
C PRO A 75 -3.56 -13.75 4.77
N LEU A 76 -3.23 -12.50 5.14
CA LEU A 76 -2.26 -12.24 6.21
C LEU A 76 -2.71 -12.82 7.56
N TYR A 77 -4.01 -12.74 7.85
CA TYR A 77 -4.58 -13.31 9.06
C TYR A 77 -4.32 -14.80 9.16
N MET A 78 -4.56 -15.53 8.06
CA MET A 78 -4.30 -16.97 7.98
C MET A 78 -2.81 -17.28 8.11
N LEU A 79 -1.93 -16.51 7.47
CA LEU A 79 -0.48 -16.71 7.55
C LEU A 79 0.04 -16.54 8.98
N VAL A 80 -0.37 -15.47 9.67
CA VAL A 80 0.04 -15.22 11.07
C VAL A 80 -0.50 -16.28 12.00
N PHE A 81 -1.75 -16.71 11.79
CA PHE A 81 -2.35 -17.78 12.57
C PHE A 81 -1.58 -19.10 12.44
N VAL A 82 -1.27 -19.51 11.20
CA VAL A 82 -0.46 -20.72 10.91
C VAL A 82 0.94 -20.59 11.50
N TYR A 83 1.58 -19.43 11.35
CA TYR A 83 2.91 -19.18 11.93
C TYR A 83 2.92 -19.35 13.45
N ARG A 84 1.93 -18.80 14.15
CA ARG A 84 1.86 -18.86 15.63
C ARG A 84 1.49 -20.24 16.14
N ILE A 85 0.51 -20.91 15.52
CA ILE A 85 0.14 -22.27 15.93
C ILE A 85 1.24 -23.27 15.58
N GLY A 86 1.91 -23.11 14.44
CA GLY A 86 3.04 -23.96 14.04
C GLY A 86 4.22 -23.90 15.02
N GLY A 87 4.35 -22.80 15.77
CA GLY A 87 5.33 -22.66 16.85
C GLY A 87 4.96 -23.35 18.18
N VAL A 88 3.72 -23.86 18.31
CA VAL A 88 3.29 -24.57 19.52
C VAL A 88 3.76 -26.03 19.42
N PRO A 89 4.63 -26.51 20.33
CA PRO A 89 5.09 -27.90 20.31
C PRO A 89 3.90 -28.84 20.47
N THR A 90 3.81 -29.94 19.72
CA THR A 90 2.76 -30.97 19.94
C THR A 90 3.32 -32.37 19.65
N PRO A 91 3.39 -33.25 20.68
CA PRO A 91 2.20 -33.78 21.40
C PRO A 91 2.18 -33.53 22.92
N GLY A 92 0.98 -33.43 23.51
CA GLY A 92 0.74 -33.30 24.96
C GLY A 92 0.33 -31.90 25.45
N THR A 93 0.12 -30.98 24.52
CA THR A 93 -0.14 -29.56 24.82
C THR A 93 -1.54 -29.33 25.37
N ASP A 94 -1.59 -28.51 26.40
CA ASP A 94 -2.82 -28.09 27.06
C ASP A 94 -3.80 -27.45 26.05
N PRO A 95 -5.03 -27.96 25.92
CA PRO A 95 -6.07 -27.35 25.09
C PRO A 95 -6.29 -25.86 25.39
N ASP A 96 -6.15 -25.44 26.65
CA ASP A 96 -6.34 -24.03 27.04
C ASP A 96 -5.23 -23.14 26.48
N LEU A 97 -4.01 -23.66 26.35
CA LEU A 97 -2.90 -22.94 25.72
C LEU A 97 -3.13 -22.76 24.21
N LEU A 98 -3.65 -23.80 23.54
CA LEU A 98 -4.01 -23.71 22.12
C LEU A 98 -5.14 -22.70 21.89
N PHE A 99 -6.16 -22.72 22.75
CA PHE A 99 -7.26 -21.77 22.71
C PHE A 99 -6.78 -20.33 22.95
N ALA A 100 -6.00 -20.10 24.01
CA ALA A 100 -5.43 -18.78 24.30
C ALA A 100 -4.56 -18.28 23.15
N THR A 101 -3.69 -19.14 22.59
CA THR A 101 -2.84 -18.79 21.45
C THR A 101 -3.68 -18.38 20.24
N ALA A 102 -4.74 -19.11 19.93
CA ALA A 102 -5.66 -18.76 18.85
C ALA A 102 -6.30 -17.38 19.10
N VAL A 103 -6.90 -17.16 20.27
CA VAL A 103 -7.57 -15.89 20.61
C VAL A 103 -6.61 -14.70 20.59
N TYR A 104 -5.43 -14.82 21.20
CA TYR A 104 -4.44 -13.74 21.21
C TYR A 104 -3.88 -13.46 19.81
N SER A 105 -3.70 -14.48 18.97
CA SER A 105 -3.30 -14.31 17.57
C SER A 105 -4.37 -13.56 16.79
N MET A 106 -5.64 -13.88 17.03
CA MET A 106 -6.77 -13.21 16.40
C MET A 106 -6.90 -11.74 16.83
N ALA A 107 -6.69 -11.47 18.12
CA ALA A 107 -6.80 -10.12 18.68
C ALA A 107 -5.67 -9.20 18.22
N ASP A 108 -4.43 -9.70 18.13
CA ASP A 108 -3.26 -8.89 17.75
C ASP A 108 -3.38 -8.33 16.33
N MET A 109 -3.97 -9.11 15.42
CA MET A 109 -4.21 -8.68 14.04
C MET A 109 -5.18 -7.50 13.92
N ILE A 110 -6.07 -7.29 14.90
CA ILE A 110 -6.98 -6.13 14.93
C ILE A 110 -6.18 -4.82 15.02
N GLY A 111 -5.08 -4.80 15.77
CA GLY A 111 -4.20 -3.63 15.86
C GLY A 111 -3.18 -3.56 14.73
N TYR A 112 -2.65 -4.71 14.32
CA TYR A 112 -1.55 -4.79 13.37
C TYR A 112 -1.95 -4.40 11.95
N ILE A 113 -3.15 -4.81 11.51
CA ILE A 113 -3.67 -4.55 10.17
C ILE A 113 -3.87 -3.05 9.89
N PRO A 114 -4.59 -2.28 10.73
CA PRO A 114 -4.73 -0.84 10.52
C PRO A 114 -3.38 -0.12 10.53
N MET A 115 -2.47 -0.54 11.41
CA MET A 115 -1.13 0.04 11.51
C MET A 115 -0.32 -0.20 10.22
N MET A 116 -0.38 -1.42 9.65
CA MET A 116 0.24 -1.70 8.35
C MET A 116 -0.35 -0.84 7.24
N ALA A 117 -1.67 -0.68 7.17
CA ALA A 117 -2.31 0.16 6.14
C ALA A 117 -1.85 1.62 6.25
N VAL A 118 -1.75 2.16 7.47
CA VAL A 118 -1.21 3.51 7.71
C VAL A 118 0.26 3.60 7.29
N PHE A 119 1.09 2.62 7.64
CA PHE A 119 2.50 2.63 7.23
C PHE A 119 2.70 2.52 5.73
N ALA A 120 1.84 1.77 5.03
CA ALA A 120 1.87 1.70 3.57
C ALA A 120 1.49 3.04 2.94
N TYR A 121 0.45 3.70 3.47
CA TYR A 121 0.07 5.05 3.05
C TYR A 121 1.22 6.05 3.26
N LEU A 122 1.84 6.04 4.45
CA LEU A 122 2.97 6.92 4.77
C LEU A 122 4.20 6.62 3.91
N GLY A 123 4.50 5.33 3.66
CA GLY A 123 5.59 4.90 2.80
C GLY A 123 5.40 5.39 1.37
N ALA A 124 4.21 5.21 0.81
CA ALA A 124 3.87 5.73 -0.52
C ALA A 124 3.97 7.25 -0.59
N THR A 125 3.45 7.96 0.42
CA THR A 125 3.51 9.43 0.49
C THR A 125 4.95 9.95 0.56
N ALA A 126 5.80 9.31 1.37
CA ALA A 126 7.20 9.67 1.50
C ALA A 126 7.98 9.37 0.21
N ALA A 127 7.74 8.21 -0.41
CA ALA A 127 8.35 7.81 -1.67
C ALA A 127 7.96 8.75 -2.81
N ASP A 128 6.70 9.16 -2.91
CA ASP A 128 6.23 10.11 -3.92
C ASP A 128 6.89 11.49 -3.73
N ARG A 129 6.96 11.96 -2.48
CA ARG A 129 7.66 13.21 -2.16
C ARG A 129 9.15 13.15 -2.50
N ALA A 130 9.80 12.00 -2.27
CA ALA A 130 11.20 11.78 -2.64
C ALA A 130 11.36 11.77 -4.17
N ARG A 131 10.52 11.01 -4.89
CA ARG A 131 10.52 10.93 -6.36
C ARG A 131 10.43 12.31 -7.00
N ARG A 132 9.48 13.13 -6.56
CA ARG A 132 9.29 14.52 -7.04
C ARG A 132 10.47 15.46 -6.74
N ARG A 133 11.33 15.11 -5.77
CA ARG A 133 12.52 15.90 -5.41
C ARG A 133 13.73 15.55 -6.27
N PHE A 134 13.82 14.31 -6.76
CA PHE A 134 14.97 13.79 -7.50
C PHE A 134 14.74 13.68 -9.01
N GLU A 135 13.49 13.56 -9.46
CA GLU A 135 13.14 13.64 -10.88
C GLU A 135 12.59 15.06 -11.20
N PRO A 136 13.18 15.83 -12.14
CA PRO A 136 12.40 16.85 -12.81
C PRO A 136 11.22 16.15 -13.52
N PRO A 137 10.04 16.78 -13.63
CA PRO A 137 8.83 16.09 -14.09
C PRO A 137 9.02 15.53 -15.50
N VAL A 138 9.24 14.22 -15.62
CA VAL A 138 9.18 13.50 -16.88
C VAL A 138 7.71 13.42 -17.24
N GLY A 139 7.25 14.30 -18.14
CA GLY A 139 5.84 14.37 -18.52
C GLY A 139 5.29 15.75 -18.84
N TYR A 140 6.05 16.83 -18.66
CA TYR A 140 5.79 17.99 -19.52
C TYR A 140 6.13 17.53 -20.95
N ARG A 141 5.09 17.22 -21.72
CA ARG A 141 5.17 17.34 -23.17
C ARG A 141 5.79 18.71 -23.42
N ASP A 142 6.92 18.74 -24.13
CA ASP A 142 7.68 19.96 -24.37
C ASP A 142 6.72 21.12 -24.62
N ARG A 143 6.86 22.16 -23.80
CA ARG A 143 6.15 23.42 -23.93
C ARG A 143 6.67 24.20 -25.15
N GLU A 144 6.95 23.50 -26.25
CA GLU A 144 7.25 24.08 -27.56
C GLU A 144 5.97 24.30 -28.37
N GLU A 145 4.85 23.64 -28.05
CA GLU A 145 3.53 24.12 -28.47
C GLU A 145 3.01 25.15 -27.47
N THR A 146 3.77 26.23 -27.33
CA THR A 146 3.13 27.56 -27.27
C THR A 146 2.44 27.72 -28.62
N ARG A 147 1.29 27.06 -28.78
CA ARG A 147 0.40 27.26 -29.91
C ARG A 147 0.11 28.75 -29.88
N ARG A 148 0.79 29.48 -30.77
CA ARG A 148 0.35 30.79 -31.25
C ARG A 148 -1.17 30.71 -31.29
N ILE A 149 -1.84 31.43 -30.41
CA ILE A 149 -3.19 31.85 -30.67
C ILE A 149 -3.03 32.91 -31.76
N THR A 150 -2.78 32.45 -32.99
CA THR A 150 -2.98 33.26 -34.19
C THR A 150 -4.49 33.45 -34.30
N GLY A 151 -4.96 34.62 -33.89
CA GLY A 151 -6.36 35.02 -34.07
C GLY A 151 -7.00 35.81 -32.94
N LEU A 152 -6.26 36.63 -32.19
CA LEU A 152 -6.86 37.55 -31.20
C LEU A 152 -6.50 39.02 -31.37
N ASP A 153 -5.90 39.41 -32.51
CA ASP A 153 -5.51 40.80 -32.77
C ASP A 153 -6.29 41.50 -33.92
N ASP A 154 -7.40 40.95 -34.42
CA ASP A 154 -8.05 41.49 -35.65
C ASP A 154 -9.57 41.79 -35.57
N GLU A 155 -10.14 42.07 -34.40
CA GLU A 155 -11.55 42.53 -34.31
C GLU A 155 -11.77 43.85 -33.54
N THR A 156 -10.75 44.71 -33.48
CA THR A 156 -10.96 46.11 -33.10
C THR A 156 -10.22 47.08 -34.00
N ARG A 157 -10.71 47.26 -35.24
CA ARG A 157 -10.61 48.55 -35.94
C ARG A 157 -11.59 48.68 -37.09
#